data_AF-A0A8B0SW06-F1
#
_entry.id   AF-A0A8B0SW06-F1
#
_cell.length_a   1.000
_cell.length_b   1.000
_cell.length_c   1.000
_cell.angle_alpha   90.00
_cell.angle_beta   90.00
_cell.angle_gamma   90.00
#
_symmetry.space_group_name_H-M   'P 1'
#
loop_
_entity.id
_entity.type
_entity.pdbx_description
1 polymer ?
#
loop_
_entity_poly.entity_id
_entity_poly.type
_entity_poly.pdbx_seq_one_letter_code
_entity_poly.pdbx_strand_id
1 'polypeptide(L)'
;MVRLLPVSGSDLPVCSTEWKNGDVLIVTKLDRLGRNAMDVRKTVEQLAASGIRVHCLALGGVDLTSAAGRMTMQVISAVAEFEKDLLIERTHSGIARAVGFGKTLRASFVTQWGTAAGGAGTS
;
A
#
# COMPACT_ATOMS: atom_id res chain seq x y z
N MET A 1 16.83 -16.97 -14.18
CA MET A 1 15.82 -16.74 -15.24
C MET A 1 15.00 -15.53 -14.80
N VAL A 2 14.89 -14.48 -15.62
CA VAL A 2 14.16 -13.25 -15.24
C VAL A 2 12.68 -13.43 -15.56
N ARG A 3 11.82 -13.28 -14.55
CA ARG A 3 10.36 -13.32 -14.71
C ARG A 3 9.77 -11.95 -14.49
N LEU A 4 9.13 -11.44 -15.54
CA LEU A 4 8.25 -10.27 -15.46
C LEU A 4 6.85 -10.81 -15.16
N LEU A 5 6.36 -10.62 -13.94
CA LEU A 5 4.98 -10.98 -13.63
C LEU A 5 4.07 -9.77 -13.82
N PRO A 6 3.01 -9.87 -14.64
CA PRO A 6 1.88 -8.97 -14.56
C PRO A 6 1.06 -9.37 -13.33
N VAL A 7 1.28 -8.70 -12.21
CA VAL A 7 0.44 -8.81 -11.02
C VAL A 7 -0.75 -7.85 -11.18
N SER A 8 -1.68 -8.28 -12.02
CA SER A 8 -3.05 -7.79 -12.11
C SER A 8 -3.91 -8.95 -12.56
N GLY A 9 -5.02 -9.19 -11.85
CA GLY A 9 -5.75 -10.46 -11.82
C GLY A 9 -6.19 -11.05 -13.17
N SER A 10 -6.22 -12.38 -13.16
CA SER A 10 -7.14 -13.26 -13.88
C SER A 10 -7.33 -13.03 -15.38
N ASP A 11 -6.26 -13.07 -16.17
CA ASP A 11 -6.27 -13.73 -17.48
C ASP A 11 -4.88 -13.59 -18.13
N LEU A 12 -4.20 -14.72 -18.32
CA LEU A 12 -3.16 -15.02 -19.31
C LEU A 12 -2.63 -16.44 -19.00
N PRO A 13 -2.14 -17.20 -20.01
CA PRO A 13 -1.92 -18.63 -19.90
C PRO A 13 -1.03 -18.93 -18.69
N VAL A 14 -1.59 -19.68 -17.74
CA VAL A 14 -0.89 -20.22 -16.59
C VAL A 14 0.17 -21.19 -17.12
N CYS A 15 1.30 -20.65 -17.53
CA CYS A 15 2.53 -21.42 -17.61
C CYS A 15 2.85 -21.72 -16.15
N SER A 16 2.29 -22.82 -15.65
CA SER A 16 2.48 -23.41 -14.33
C SER A 16 3.97 -23.61 -14.15
N THR A 17 4.63 -22.55 -13.70
CA THR A 17 6.04 -22.61 -13.39
C THR A 17 6.16 -22.24 -11.95
N GLU A 18 6.42 -23.28 -11.18
CA GLU A 18 6.99 -23.18 -9.86
C GLU A 18 8.18 -22.22 -9.90
N TRP A 19 8.19 -21.33 -8.92
CA TRP A 19 9.33 -20.48 -8.67
C TRP A 19 10.50 -21.32 -8.21
N LYS A 20 11.66 -21.09 -8.81
CA LYS A 20 12.89 -21.77 -8.42
C LYS A 20 13.78 -20.84 -7.61
N ASN A 21 14.56 -21.43 -6.71
CA ASN A 21 15.65 -20.72 -6.04
C ASN A 21 16.57 -20.07 -7.08
N GLY A 22 16.90 -18.80 -6.90
CA GLY A 22 17.70 -18.00 -7.85
C GLY A 22 16.92 -17.31 -8.95
N ASP A 23 15.58 -17.47 -9.00
CA ASP A 23 14.73 -16.66 -9.88
C ASP A 23 14.71 -15.20 -9.45
N VAL A 24 14.41 -14.33 -10.42
CA VAL A 24 14.32 -12.88 -10.21
C VAL A 24 12.97 -12.40 -10.70
N LEU A 25 12.17 -11.86 -9.79
CA LEU A 25 10.94 -11.13 -10.09
C LEU A 25 11.28 -9.66 -10.34
N ILE A 26 10.92 -9.15 -11.52
CA ILE A 26 11.02 -7.72 -11.82
C ILE A 26 9.61 -7.14 -11.87
N VAL A 27 9.38 -6.09 -11.09
CA VAL A 27 8.14 -5.31 -11.09
C VAL A 27 8.39 -3.88 -11.55
N THR A 28 7.40 -3.30 -12.23
CA THR A 28 7.50 -1.92 -12.70
C THR A 28 7.36 -0.91 -11.57
N LYS A 29 6.48 -1.18 -10.60
CA LYS A 29 6.15 -0.31 -9.47
C LYS A 29 5.83 -1.13 -8.21
N LEU A 30 5.85 -0.49 -7.03
CA LEU A 30 5.57 -1.15 -5.75
C LEU A 30 4.09 -1.56 -5.57
N ASP A 31 3.13 -0.83 -6.14
CA ASP A 31 1.68 -1.13 -6.07
C ASP A 31 1.28 -2.49 -6.65
N ARG A 32 2.20 -3.07 -7.42
CA ARG A 32 2.06 -4.38 -8.04
C ARG A 32 2.25 -5.51 -7.03
N LEU A 33 3.01 -5.29 -5.97
CA LEU A 33 3.35 -6.32 -4.99
C LEU A 33 2.30 -6.51 -3.88
N GLY A 34 1.35 -5.58 -3.73
CA GLY A 34 0.35 -5.63 -2.65
C GLY A 34 -0.54 -4.39 -2.58
N ARG A 35 -1.59 -4.43 -1.75
CA ARG A 35 -2.58 -3.34 -1.61
C ARG A 35 -2.18 -2.29 -0.56
N ASN A 36 -1.25 -2.61 0.31
CA ASN A 36 -0.68 -1.71 1.32
C ASN A 36 0.78 -2.09 1.61
N ALA A 37 1.49 -1.26 2.39
CA ALA A 37 2.90 -1.46 2.72
C ALA A 37 3.19 -2.81 3.40
N MET A 38 2.29 -3.27 4.27
CA MET A 38 2.42 -4.54 4.98
C MET A 38 2.28 -5.74 4.03
N ASP A 39 1.32 -5.69 3.11
CA ASP A 39 1.13 -6.70 2.07
C ASP A 39 2.38 -6.81 1.19
N VAL A 40 2.89 -5.66 0.72
CA VAL A 40 4.10 -5.61 -0.09
C VAL A 40 5.29 -6.22 0.65
N ARG A 41 5.49 -5.83 1.92
CA ARG A 41 6.57 -6.37 2.75
C ARG A 41 6.48 -7.88 2.91
N LYS A 42 5.28 -8.39 3.23
CA LYS A 42 5.03 -9.82 3.38
C LYS A 42 5.32 -10.58 2.09
N THR A 43 4.88 -10.08 0.94
CA THR A 43 5.14 -10.69 -0.37
C THR A 43 6.64 -10.77 -0.65
N VAL A 44 7.38 -9.68 -0.40
CA VAL A 44 8.84 -9.66 -0.61
C VAL A 44 9.57 -10.63 0.32
N GLU A 45 9.18 -10.70 1.60
CA GLU A 45 9.76 -11.64 2.58
C GLU A 45 9.50 -13.11 2.20
N GLN A 46 8.29 -13.44 1.72
CA GLN A 46 7.94 -14.78 1.26
C GLN A 46 8.75 -15.22 0.03
N LEU A 47 8.93 -14.31 -0.92
CA LEU A 47 9.74 -14.55 -2.11
C LEU A 47 11.22 -14.69 -1.76
N ALA A 48 11.73 -13.82 -0.88
CA ALA A 48 13.11 -13.89 -0.40
C ALA A 48 13.39 -15.20 0.35
N ALA A 49 12.46 -15.67 1.18
CA ALA A 49 12.57 -16.96 1.87
C ALA A 49 12.61 -18.15 0.91
N SER A 50 12.02 -18.00 -0.29
CA SER A 50 12.07 -18.98 -1.37
C SER A 50 13.31 -18.85 -2.27
N GLY A 51 14.24 -17.93 -1.93
CA GLY A 51 15.46 -17.66 -2.69
C GLY A 51 15.23 -16.86 -3.98
N ILE A 52 14.10 -16.15 -4.06
CA ILE A 52 13.72 -15.33 -5.22
C ILE A 52 14.07 -13.88 -4.92
N ARG A 53 14.79 -13.23 -5.84
CA ARG A 53 15.10 -11.79 -5.73
C ARG A 53 13.98 -10.97 -6.34
N VAL A 54 13.75 -9.77 -5.80
CA VAL A 54 12.67 -8.88 -6.26
C VAL A 54 13.26 -7.53 -6.59
N HIS A 55 13.14 -7.09 -7.84
CA HIS A 55 13.63 -5.80 -8.30
C HIS A 55 12.48 -4.88 -8.71
N CYS A 56 12.56 -3.61 -8.33
CA CYS A 56 11.57 -2.60 -8.70
C CYS A 56 12.16 -1.55 -9.64
N LEU A 57 11.63 -1.47 -10.87
CA LEU A 57 12.13 -0.55 -11.90
C LEU A 57 11.88 0.92 -11.54
N ALA A 58 10.72 1.24 -10.95
CA ALA A 58 10.41 2.61 -10.51
C ALA A 58 11.37 3.15 -9.44
N LEU A 59 12.06 2.26 -8.72
CA LEU A 59 13.10 2.64 -7.75
C LEU A 59 14.51 2.56 -8.34
N GLY A 60 14.66 2.62 -9.66
CA GLY A 60 15.96 2.51 -10.32
C GLY A 60 16.51 1.08 -10.35
N GLY A 61 15.64 0.07 -10.28
CA GLY A 61 16.05 -1.34 -10.30
C GLY A 61 16.54 -1.89 -8.96
N VAL A 62 16.26 -1.19 -7.85
CA VAL A 62 16.63 -1.61 -6.49
C VAL A 62 16.13 -3.03 -6.20
N ASP A 63 17.05 -3.84 -5.65
CA ASP A 63 16.73 -5.16 -5.10
C ASP A 63 16.05 -5.01 -3.74
N LEU A 64 14.74 -5.23 -3.71
CA LEU A 64 13.89 -5.16 -2.52
C LEU A 64 14.18 -6.29 -1.51
N THR A 65 14.90 -7.35 -1.92
CA THR A 65 15.31 -8.43 -1.02
C THR A 65 16.63 -8.15 -0.29
N SER A 66 17.33 -7.08 -0.68
CA SER A 66 18.52 -6.60 0.02
C SER A 66 18.18 -5.80 1.28
N ALA A 67 19.14 -5.65 2.20
CA ALA A 67 18.96 -4.81 3.40
C ALA A 67 18.65 -3.35 3.05
N ALA A 68 19.35 -2.80 2.05
CA ALA A 68 19.11 -1.45 1.54
C ALA A 68 17.72 -1.33 0.89
N GLY A 69 17.30 -2.32 0.09
CA GLY A 69 15.97 -2.33 -0.52
C GLY A 69 14.83 -2.38 0.50
N ARG A 70 14.98 -3.20 1.55
CA ARG A 70 14.03 -3.25 2.67
C ARG A 70 13.93 -1.90 3.39
N MET A 71 15.07 -1.26 3.67
CA MET A 71 15.09 0.07 4.26
C MET A 71 14.38 1.10 3.38
N THR A 72 14.72 1.16 2.08
CA THR A 72 14.08 2.07 1.13
C THR A 72 12.57 1.90 1.10
N MET A 73 12.10 0.66 1.10
CA MET A 73 10.68 0.34 1.09
C MET A 73 9.98 0.79 2.38
N GLN A 74 10.63 0.63 3.55
CA GLN A 74 10.12 1.14 4.82
C GLN A 74 10.01 2.66 4.85
N VAL A 75 11.04 3.37 4.36
CA VAL A 75 11.04 4.84 4.29
C VAL A 75 9.90 5.33 3.40
N ILE A 76 9.75 4.76 2.20
CA ILE A 76 8.67 5.15 1.28
C ILE A 76 7.30 4.85 1.89
N SER A 77 7.16 3.71 2.57
CA SER A 77 5.92 3.35 3.25
C SER A 77 5.55 4.34 4.35
N ALA A 78 6.53 4.74 5.16
CA ALA A 78 6.34 5.74 6.22
C ALA A 78 5.93 7.10 5.65
N VAL A 79 6.54 7.52 4.54
CA VAL A 79 6.16 8.76 3.83
C VAL A 79 4.72 8.66 3.31
N ALA A 80 4.35 7.54 2.69
CA ALA A 80 2.99 7.33 2.17
C ALA A 80 1.93 7.33 3.29
N GLU A 81 2.24 6.75 4.45
CA GLU A 81 1.37 6.78 5.63
C GLU A 81 1.21 8.21 6.16
N PHE A 82 2.30 8.96 6.27
CA PHE A 82 2.27 10.36 6.67
C PHE A 82 1.43 11.25 5.72
N GLU A 83 1.60 11.09 4.40
CA GLU A 83 0.80 11.82 3.41
C GLU A 83 -0.69 11.50 3.50
N LYS A 84 -1.02 10.23 3.73
CA LYS A 84 -2.41 9.78 3.94
C LYS A 84 -3.01 10.42 5.18
N ASP A 85 -2.26 10.46 6.29
CA ASP A 85 -2.73 11.04 7.55
C ASP A 85 -2.98 12.55 7.40
N LEU A 86 -2.09 13.29 6.73
CA LEU A 86 -2.32 14.70 6.40
C LEU A 86 -3.57 14.93 5.54
N LEU A 87 -3.84 14.02 4.59
CA LEU A 87 -5.01 14.11 3.72
C LEU A 87 -6.31 13.85 4.52
N ILE A 88 -6.26 12.92 5.45
CA ILE A 88 -7.34 12.62 6.39
C ILE A 88 -7.65 13.85 7.26
N GLU A 89 -6.63 14.48 7.88
CA GLU A 89 -6.81 15.69 8.70
C GLU A 89 -7.47 16.86 7.93
N ARG A 90 -7.03 17.09 6.69
CA ARG A 90 -7.64 18.11 5.81
C ARG A 90 -9.09 17.79 5.50
N THR A 91 -9.39 16.51 5.28
CA THR A 91 -10.75 16.05 5.01
C THR A 91 -11.64 16.30 6.24
N HIS A 92 -11.18 15.98 7.46
CA HIS A 92 -11.93 16.25 8.69
C HIS A 92 -12.23 17.74 8.86
N SER A 93 -11.21 18.59 8.64
CA SER A 93 -11.36 20.03 8.76
C SER A 93 -12.40 20.58 7.76
N GLY A 94 -12.40 20.05 6.53
CA GLY A 94 -13.40 20.37 5.51
C GLY A 94 -14.81 19.90 5.89
N ILE A 95 -14.94 18.69 6.44
CA ILE A 95 -16.20 18.13 6.94
C ILE A 95 -16.76 18.98 8.09
N ALA A 96 -15.94 19.29 9.10
CA ALA A 96 -16.33 20.11 10.24
C ALA A 96 -16.85 21.48 9.79
N ARG A 97 -16.18 22.09 8.81
CA ARG A 97 -16.62 23.34 8.19
C ARG A 97 -17.97 23.17 7.47
N ALA A 98 -18.12 22.14 6.64
CA ALA A 98 -19.35 21.88 5.89
C ALA A 98 -20.56 21.66 6.82
N VAL A 99 -20.38 20.91 7.91
CA VAL A 99 -21.38 20.70 8.96
C VAL A 99 -21.72 22.02 9.65
N GLY A 100 -20.72 22.85 9.99
CA GLY A 100 -20.94 24.17 10.58
C GLY A 100 -21.72 25.15 9.69
N PHE A 101 -21.67 24.97 8.36
CA PHE A 101 -22.48 25.73 7.38
C PHE A 101 -23.83 25.05 7.05
N GLY A 102 -24.24 24.02 7.81
CA GLY A 102 -25.53 23.34 7.63
C GLY A 102 -25.63 22.47 6.38
N LYS A 103 -24.51 22.12 5.73
CA LYS A 103 -24.54 21.24 4.55
C LYS A 103 -24.84 19.81 4.97
N THR A 104 -25.87 19.21 4.39
CA THR A 104 -26.22 17.80 4.64
C THR A 104 -25.23 16.88 3.94
N LEU A 105 -24.51 16.07 4.71
CA LEU A 105 -23.65 15.00 4.20
C LEU A 105 -24.48 13.74 3.93
N ARG A 106 -24.05 12.91 2.98
CA ARG A 106 -24.69 11.61 2.69
C ARG A 106 -24.71 10.75 3.97
N ALA A 107 -25.82 10.04 4.22
CA ALA A 107 -25.99 9.18 5.40
C ALA A 107 -24.86 8.14 5.61
N SER A 108 -24.36 7.51 4.55
CA SER A 108 -23.23 6.56 4.65
C SER A 108 -21.92 7.25 5.07
N PHE A 109 -21.79 8.53 4.74
CA PHE A 109 -20.61 9.34 5.04
C PHE A 109 -20.66 9.83 6.50
N VAL A 110 -21.85 10.16 7.01
CA VAL A 110 -22.07 10.47 8.45
C VAL A 110 -21.73 9.27 9.34
N THR A 111 -22.08 8.05 8.93
CA THR A 111 -21.83 6.84 9.76
C THR A 111 -20.33 6.55 9.94
N GLN A 112 -19.51 6.88 8.93
CA GLN A 112 -18.06 6.68 8.96
C GLN A 112 -17.31 7.71 9.83
N TRP A 113 -17.89 8.91 10.02
CA TRP A 113 -17.24 10.05 10.69
C TRP A 113 -17.95 10.52 11.98
N GLY A 114 -19.20 10.12 12.21
CA GLY A 114 -20.06 10.61 13.29
C GLY A 114 -19.76 10.02 14.68
N THR A 115 -19.13 8.85 14.76
CA THR A 115 -18.76 8.20 16.04
C THR A 115 -17.58 8.89 16.75
N ALA A 116 -16.81 9.74 16.06
CA ALA A 116 -15.68 10.47 16.65
C ALA A 116 -16.06 11.78 17.36
N ALA A 117 -17.29 12.28 17.18
CA ALA A 117 -17.74 13.57 17.73
C ALA A 117 -18.57 13.47 19.02
N GLY A 118 -18.83 12.27 19.54
CA GLY A 118 -19.75 12.02 20.66
C GLY A 118 -19.15 12.08 22.07
N GLY A 119 -18.12 12.90 22.30
CA GLY A 119 -17.43 13.05 23.58
C GLY A 119 -17.56 14.43 24.20
N ALA A 120 -18.74 15.07 24.14
CA ALA A 120 -19.01 16.28 24.90
C ALA A 120 -19.55 15.87 26.29
N GLY A 121 -18.69 15.96 27.29
CA GLY A 121 -19.03 15.73 28.69
C GLY A 121 -20.16 16.66 29.14
N THR A 122 -21.26 16.06 29.56
CA THR A 122 -22.25 16.69 30.43
C THR A 122 -21.72 16.61 31.85
N SER A 123 -21.29 17.74 32.41
CA SER A 123 -21.28 18.00 33.86
C SER A 123 -22.04 19.29 34.09
#